data_AF-A0A626E840-F1
#
_entry.id   AF-A0A626E840-F1
#
_cell.length_a   1.000
_cell.length_b   1.000
_cell.length_c   1.000
_cell.angle_alpha   90.00
_cell.angle_beta   90.00
_cell.angle_gamma   90.00
#
_symmetry.space_group_name_H-M   'P 1'
#
loop_
_entity.id
_entity.type
_entity.pdbx_description
1 polymer ?
#
loop_
_entity_poly.entity_id
_entity_poly.type
_entity_poly.pdbx_seq_one_letter_code
_entity_poly.pdbx_strand_id
1 'polypeptide(L)'
;ANLKLAEIRQQQSVVNYEQKIQSAFKDVSDTLALRDSLSQQLESQQRYLDSLQITLQRARGLYASGAVSYIEVLDAERSLFATQQTILDLTYSRQVNEINLFTALGGGWVE
;
A
#
# COMPACT_ATOMS: atom_id res chain seq x y z
N ALA A 1 -18.45 -47.55 -18.53
CA ALA A 1 -17.11 -46.93 -18.38
C ALA A 1 -17.09 -45.47 -18.87
N ASN A 2 -17.47 -45.19 -20.13
CA ASN A 2 -17.40 -43.83 -20.69
C ASN A 2 -18.30 -42.79 -20.02
N LEU A 3 -19.54 -43.14 -19.65
CA LEU A 3 -20.45 -42.23 -18.93
C LEU A 3 -19.88 -41.83 -17.56
N LYS A 4 -19.36 -42.79 -16.79
CA LYS A 4 -18.79 -42.51 -15.47
C LYS A 4 -17.57 -41.59 -15.53
N LEU A 5 -16.73 -41.77 -16.56
CA LEU A 5 -15.60 -40.88 -16.81
C LEU A 5 -16.07 -39.47 -17.20
N ALA A 6 -17.14 -39.35 -18.00
CA ALA A 6 -17.73 -38.06 -18.36
C ALA A 6 -18.30 -37.32 -17.13
N GLU A 7 -19.02 -38.02 -16.25
CA GLU A 7 -19.53 -37.46 -14.99
C GLU A 7 -18.41 -36.93 -14.09
N ILE A 8 -17.32 -37.70 -13.93
CA ILE A 8 -16.17 -37.27 -13.11
C ILE A 8 -15.53 -36.00 -13.70
N ARG A 9 -15.36 -35.93 -15.02
CA ARG A 9 -14.82 -34.74 -15.71
C ARG A 9 -15.73 -33.52 -15.56
N GLN A 10 -17.04 -33.73 -15.61
CA GLN A 10 -18.01 -32.65 -15.35
C GLN A 10 -17.86 -32.14 -13.92
N GLN A 11 -17.86 -33.03 -12.92
CA GLN A 11 -17.69 -32.64 -11.52
C GLN A 11 -16.38 -31.89 -11.28
N GLN A 12 -15.28 -32.36 -11.89
CA GLN A 12 -13.99 -31.65 -11.86
C GLN A 12 -14.09 -30.25 -12.45
N SER A 13 -14.82 -30.09 -13.56
CA SER A 13 -15.00 -28.79 -14.21
C SER A 13 -15.82 -27.83 -13.33
N VAL A 14 -16.85 -28.32 -12.63
CA VAL A 14 -17.64 -27.54 -11.68
C VAL A 14 -16.77 -27.08 -10.51
N VAL A 15 -16.02 -27.98 -9.89
CA VAL A 15 -15.12 -27.65 -8.76
C VAL A 15 -14.06 -26.63 -9.20
N ASN A 16 -13.46 -26.81 -10.37
CA ASN A 16 -12.49 -25.86 -10.91
C ASN A 16 -13.10 -24.47 -11.17
N TYR A 17 -14.36 -24.42 -11.60
CA TYR A 17 -15.07 -23.17 -11.81
C TYR A 17 -15.38 -22.47 -10.48
N GLU A 18 -15.88 -23.20 -9.49
CA GLU A 18 -16.13 -22.68 -8.14
C GLU A 18 -14.85 -22.12 -7.51
N GLN A 19 -13.73 -22.86 -7.63
CA GLN A 19 -12.43 -22.41 -7.14
C GLN A 19 -11.99 -21.10 -7.81
N LYS A 20 -12.16 -20.97 -9.13
CA LYS A 20 -11.83 -19.73 -9.86
C LYS A 20 -12.64 -18.54 -9.37
N ILE A 21 -13.95 -18.73 -9.13
CA ILE A 21 -14.80 -17.68 -8.55
C ILE A 21 -14.29 -17.28 -7.18
N GLN A 22 -14.07 -18.25 -6.28
CA GLN A 22 -13.59 -17.97 -4.93
C GLN A 22 -12.26 -17.21 -4.92
N SER A 23 -11.32 -17.61 -5.78
CA SER A 23 -10.05 -16.90 -5.96
C SER A 23 -10.25 -15.46 -6.43
N ALA A 24 -11.10 -15.23 -7.44
CA ALA A 24 -11.37 -13.88 -7.94
C ALA A 24 -11.98 -12.96 -6.86
N PHE A 25 -12.94 -13.46 -6.08
CA PHE A 25 -13.51 -12.69 -4.97
C PHE A 25 -12.47 -12.40 -3.88
N LYS A 26 -11.59 -13.37 -3.58
CA LYS A 26 -10.50 -13.17 -2.63
C LYS A 26 -9.53 -12.11 -3.11
N ASP A 27 -9.11 -12.14 -4.38
CA ASP A 27 -8.15 -11.18 -4.94
C ASP A 27 -8.68 -9.74 -4.88
N VAL A 28 -9.97 -9.54 -5.19
CA VAL A 28 -10.63 -8.23 -5.05
C VAL A 28 -10.67 -7.80 -3.58
N SER A 29 -11.10 -8.69 -2.68
CA SER A 29 -11.18 -8.40 -1.24
C SER A 29 -9.82 -8.03 -0.65
N ASP A 30 -8.78 -8.79 -0.95
CA ASP A 30 -7.42 -8.56 -0.47
C ASP A 30 -6.88 -7.22 -0.98
N THR A 31 -7.15 -6.89 -2.25
CA THR A 31 -6.70 -5.63 -2.86
C THR A 31 -7.40 -4.42 -2.24
N LEU A 32 -8.71 -4.50 -1.99
CA LEU A 32 -9.48 -3.45 -1.33
C LEU A 32 -9.04 -3.24 0.13
N ALA A 33 -8.76 -4.33 0.86
CA ALA A 33 -8.24 -4.25 2.22
C ALA A 33 -6.85 -3.59 2.26
N LEU A 34 -5.98 -3.93 1.31
CA LEU A 34 -4.65 -3.30 1.19
C LEU A 34 -4.76 -1.80 0.87
N ARG A 35 -5.72 -1.39 0.01
CA ARG A 35 -5.96 0.03 -0.30
C ARG A 35 -6.28 0.86 0.95
N ASP A 36 -7.13 0.33 1.82
CA ASP A 36 -7.49 1.00 3.07
C ASP A 36 -6.28 1.14 4.00
N SER A 37 -5.51 0.06 4.18
CA SER A 37 -4.28 0.10 4.98
C SER A 37 -3.26 1.11 4.46
N LEU A 38 -3.03 1.15 3.13
CA LEU A 38 -2.12 2.12 2.51
C LEU A 38 -2.58 3.57 2.73
N SER A 39 -3.89 3.82 2.69
CA SER A 39 -4.47 5.15 2.92
C SER A 39 -4.22 5.61 4.35
N GLN A 40 -4.45 4.74 5.33
CA GLN A 40 -4.19 5.03 6.75
C GLN A 40 -2.70 5.25 7.05
N GLN A 41 -1.83 4.46 6.40
CA GLN A 41 -0.37 4.62 6.52
C GLN A 41 0.09 5.96 5.94
N LEU A 42 -0.39 6.35 4.75
CA LEU A 42 -0.07 7.65 4.14
C LEU A 42 -0.49 8.82 5.04
N GLU A 43 -1.70 8.78 5.58
CA GLU A 43 -2.21 9.82 6.49
C GLU A 43 -1.34 9.94 7.75
N SER A 44 -0.94 8.80 8.31
CA SER A 44 -0.08 8.75 9.50
C SER A 44 1.32 9.29 9.22
N GLN A 45 1.91 8.91 8.08
CA GLN A 45 3.23 9.41 7.67
C GLN A 45 3.21 10.89 7.35
N GLN A 46 2.10 11.41 6.80
CA GLN A 46 1.95 12.85 6.58
C GLN A 46 1.94 13.63 7.91
N ARG A 47 1.17 13.18 8.91
CA ARG A 47 1.20 13.79 10.26
C ARG A 47 2.59 13.73 10.90
N TYR A 48 3.31 12.62 10.68
CA TYR A 48 4.66 12.48 11.18
C TYR A 48 5.64 13.44 10.48
N LEU A 49 5.52 13.60 9.16
CA LEU A 49 6.28 14.58 8.39
C LEU A 49 6.05 16.00 8.91
N ASP A 50 4.80 16.38 9.16
CA ASP A 50 4.45 17.71 9.70
C ASP A 50 5.11 17.93 11.08
N SER A 51 5.16 16.89 11.93
CA SER A 51 5.85 16.95 13.23
C SER A 51 7.37 17.09 13.09
N LEU A 52 7.97 16.44 12.09
CA LEU A 52 9.40 16.57 11.79
C LEU A 52 9.76 17.96 11.25
N GLN A 53 8.86 18.61 10.50
CA GLN A 53 9.06 20.00 10.06
C GLN A 53 9.18 20.96 11.25
N ILE A 54 8.32 20.81 12.26
CA ILE A 54 8.39 21.57 13.52
C ILE A 54 9.70 21.27 14.25
N THR A 55 10.11 19.99 14.30
CA THR A 55 11.37 19.57 14.92
C THR A 55 12.58 20.22 14.25
N LEU A 56 12.62 20.23 12.91
CA LEU A 56 13.67 20.91 12.14
C LEU A 56 13.69 22.42 12.41
N GLN A 57 12.53 23.07 12.44
CA GLN A 57 12.44 24.50 12.76
C GLN A 57 13.02 24.79 14.15
N ARG A 58 12.70 23.95 15.15
CA ARG A 58 13.23 24.08 16.52
C ARG A 58 14.74 23.86 16.56
N ALA A 59 15.25 22.82 15.89
CA ALA A 59 16.68 22.54 15.83
C ALA A 59 17.46 23.73 15.23
N ARG A 60 16.96 24.32 14.15
CA ARG A 60 17.53 25.52 13.53
C ARG A 60 17.52 26.72 14.48
N GLY A 61 16.44 26.93 15.23
CA GLY A 61 16.35 27.99 16.24
C GLY A 61 17.37 27.82 17.38
N LEU A 62 17.51 26.61 17.91
CA LEU A 62 18.48 26.30 18.97
C LEU A 62 19.93 26.43 18.48
N TYR A 63 20.20 26.02 17.25
CA TYR A 63 21.51 26.21 16.64
C TYR A 63 21.84 27.69 16.47
N ALA A 64 20.89 28.49 15.96
CA ALA A 64 21.05 29.93 15.78
C ALA A 64 21.29 30.67 17.11
N SER A 65 20.73 30.17 18.22
CA SER A 65 21.00 30.70 19.56
C SER A 65 22.28 30.14 20.21
N GLY A 66 23.01 29.26 19.54
CA GLY A 66 24.20 28.60 20.08
C GLY A 66 23.93 27.55 21.17
N ALA A 67 22.67 27.12 21.35
CA ALA A 67 22.28 26.17 22.39
C ALA A 67 22.57 24.70 22.02
N VAL A 68 22.70 24.40 20.73
CA VAL A 68 23.04 23.05 20.22
C VAL A 68 24.03 23.13 19.07
N SER A 69 24.71 22.01 18.79
CA SER A 69 25.55 21.85 17.61
C SER A 69 24.72 21.68 16.34
N TYR A 70 25.30 22.01 15.18
CA TYR A 70 24.64 21.85 13.88
C TYR A 70 24.27 20.39 13.54
N ILE A 71 24.88 19.41 14.22
CA ILE A 71 24.54 17.99 14.02
C ILE A 71 23.07 17.69 14.34
N GLU A 72 22.45 18.42 15.26
CA GLU A 72 21.02 18.27 15.59
C GLU A 72 20.13 18.73 14.42
N VAL A 73 20.56 19.75 13.66
CA VAL A 73 19.87 20.19 12.44
C VAL A 73 19.96 19.10 11.38
N LEU A 74 21.16 18.54 11.17
CA LEU A 74 21.38 17.47 10.19
C LEU A 74 20.59 16.20 10.53
N ASP A 75 20.46 15.85 11.81
CA ASP A 75 19.65 14.70 12.23
C ASP A 75 18.15 14.91 11.95
N ALA A 76 17.65 16.12 12.22
CA ALA A 76 16.27 16.48 11.90
C ALA A 76 16.01 16.49 10.37
N GLU A 77 16.94 17.01 9.57
CA GLU A 77 16.87 16.98 8.10
C GLU A 77 16.89 15.54 7.57
N ARG A 78 17.76 14.68 8.12
CA ARG A 78 17.84 13.25 7.77
C ARG A 78 16.51 12.54 8.03
N SER A 79 15.93 12.74 9.21
CA SER A 79 14.66 12.11 9.60
C SER A 79 13.50 12.58 8.72
N LEU A 80 13.46 13.88 8.39
CA LEU A 80 12.48 14.47 7.48
C LEU A 80 12.60 13.86 6.08
N PHE A 81 13.81 13.76 5.54
CA PHE A 81 14.06 13.16 4.23
C PHE A 81 13.67 11.68 4.18
N ALA A 82 14.04 10.89 5.20
CA ALA A 82 13.66 9.48 5.27
C ALA A 82 12.13 9.28 5.29
N THR A 83 11.40 10.16 5.98
CA THR A 83 9.93 10.13 6.02
C THR A 83 9.33 10.50 4.66
N GLN A 84 9.89 11.48 3.95
CA GLN A 84 9.48 11.83 2.59
C GLN A 84 9.67 10.65 1.62
N GLN A 85 10.79 9.93 1.73
CA GLN A 85 11.03 8.71 0.94
C GLN A 85 9.97 7.63 1.26
N THR A 86 9.65 7.44 2.54
CA THR A 86 8.62 6.48 2.96
C THR A 86 7.24 6.83 2.37
N ILE A 87 6.86 8.11 2.36
CA ILE A 87 5.60 8.57 1.74
C ILE A 87 5.60 8.29 0.22
N LEU A 88 6.75 8.47 -0.44
CA LEU A 88 6.89 8.16 -1.87
C LEU A 88 6.68 6.67 -2.14
N ASP A 89 7.30 5.79 -1.35
CA ASP A 89 7.16 4.33 -1.48
C ASP A 89 5.71 3.86 -1.21
N LEU A 90 5.04 4.46 -0.22
CA LEU A 90 3.63 4.18 0.05
C LEU A 90 2.72 4.67 -1.09
N THR A 91 3.03 5.83 -1.68
CA THR A 91 2.29 6.37 -2.84
C THR A 91 2.46 5.46 -4.05
N TYR A 92 3.69 5.00 -4.31
CA TYR A 92 3.96 4.01 -5.34
C TYR A 92 3.18 2.70 -5.10
N SER A 93 3.20 2.19 -3.86
CA SER A 93 2.47 0.99 -3.47
C SER A 93 0.95 1.14 -3.68
N ARG A 94 0.40 2.33 -3.41
CA ARG A 94 -1.01 2.64 -3.71
C ARG A 94 -1.29 2.58 -5.21
N GLN A 95 -0.40 3.11 -6.05
CA GLN A 95 -0.58 3.08 -7.50
C GLN A 95 -0.53 1.64 -8.05
N VAL A 96 0.38 0.81 -7.53
CA VAL A 96 0.45 -0.62 -7.88
C VAL A 96 -0.83 -1.35 -7.42
N ASN A 97 -1.32 -1.05 -6.22
CA ASN A 97 -2.58 -1.61 -5.72
C ASN A 97 -3.78 -1.24 -6.61
N GLU A 98 -3.84 -0.02 -7.14
CA GLU A 98 -4.88 0.40 -8.10
C GLU A 98 -4.83 -0.42 -9.41
N ILE A 99 -3.64 -0.70 -9.94
CA ILE A 99 -3.44 -1.54 -11.13
C ILE A 99 -3.86 -3.00 -10.83
N ASN A 100 -3.54 -3.50 -9.64
CA ASN A 100 -3.95 -4.83 -9.21
C ASN A 100 -5.47 -4.92 -9.08
N LEU A 101 -6.12 -3.89 -8.55
CA LEU A 101 -7.58 -3.84 -8.43
C LEU A 101 -8.23 -3.85 -9.81
N PHE A 102 -7.71 -3.06 -10.74
CA PHE A 102 -8.17 -3.05 -12.13
C PHE A 102 -8.08 -4.45 -12.76
N THR A 103 -6.97 -5.15 -12.53
CA THR A 103 -6.76 -6.51 -13.04
C THR A 103 -7.70 -7.53 -12.37
N ALA A 104 -7.85 -7.47 -11.04
CA ALA A 104 -8.72 -8.36 -10.26
C ALA A 104 -10.20 -8.21 -10.65
N LEU A 105 -10.61 -7.01 -11.06
CA LEU A 105 -11.96 -6.74 -11.57
C LEU A 105 -12.16 -7.17 -13.04
N GLY A 106 -11.14 -7.72 -13.69
CA GLY A 106 -11.24 -8.22 -15.07
C GLY A 106 -10.81 -7.23 -16.15
N GLY A 107 -10.08 -6.16 -15.80
CA GLY A 107 -9.53 -5.21 -16.78
C GLY A 107 -10.48 -4.06 -17.15
N GLY A 108 -11.43 -3.72 -16.26
CA GLY A 108 -12.36 -2.61 -16.40
C GLY A 108 -13.83 -3.03 -16.27
N TRP A 109 -14.70 -2.03 -16.11
CA TRP A 109 -16.15 -2.23 -16.24
C TRP A 109 -16.48 -2.21 -17.73
N VAL A 110 -16.74 -3.38 -18.31
CA VAL A 110 -17.33 -3.45 -19.65
C VAL A 110 -18.80 -3.04 -19.47
N GLU A 111 -19.19 -1.87 -19.98
CA GLU A 111 -20.60 -1.52 -20.19
C GLU A 111 -21.24 -2.48 -21.21
#